data_AF-A0A524MW62-F1
#
_entry.id   AF-A0A524MW62-F1
#
_cell.length_a   1.000
_cell.length_b   1.000
_cell.length_c   1.000
_cell.angle_alpha   90.00
_cell.angle_beta   90.00
_cell.angle_gamma   90.00
#
_symmetry.space_group_name_H-M   'P 1'
#
loop_
_entity.id
_entity.type
_entity.pdbx_description
1 polymer ?
#
loop_
_entity_poly.entity_id
_entity_poly.type
_entity_poly.pdbx_seq_one_letter_code
_entity_poly.pdbx_strand_id
1 'polypeptide(L)'
;KMTNGYVSITGVEASRLMQVEVEKWVNERVATPSSFKLPQALQVRLDEIKKTFDENRSKLGGSALPAEVMNEAFPPCINYCLEGLLAGRRASHMERFALTSFLVNIGMPLDQMVSFYTSVTDFDESLTRYQIEHIAGMKGNRTKYTPPTCNTLRTHGVCRNPDSVCKSVVHPLSYYRKKARLILKREEGKTAEEAESLNTATEE
;
A
#
# COMPACT_ATOMS: atom_id res chain seq x y z
N LYS A 1 29.29 20.08 9.54
CA LYS A 1 30.72 19.92 9.13
C LYS A 1 31.31 18.73 9.89
N MET A 2 32.11 17.89 9.24
CA MET A 2 32.79 16.76 9.88
C MET A 2 34.22 17.15 10.23
N THR A 3 34.68 16.81 11.43
CA THR A 3 36.05 17.09 11.90
C THR A 3 36.49 15.95 12.81
N ASN A 4 37.63 15.31 12.51
CA ASN A 4 38.17 14.17 13.26
C ASN A 4 37.17 13.01 13.45
N GLY A 5 36.31 12.74 12.46
CA GLY A 5 35.30 11.67 12.56
C GLY A 5 34.01 12.05 13.29
N TYR A 6 33.91 13.28 13.82
CA TYR A 6 32.70 13.78 14.48
C TYR A 6 31.96 14.76 13.58
N VAL A 7 30.63 14.69 13.59
CA VAL A 7 29.75 15.62 12.87
C VAL A 7 29.14 16.60 13.87
N SER A 8 29.38 17.89 13.68
CA SER A 8 28.72 18.93 14.47
C SER A 8 27.27 19.08 14.00
N ILE A 9 26.34 19.00 14.95
CA ILE A 9 24.90 19.10 14.75
C ILE A 9 24.31 20.16 15.69
N THR A 10 23.20 20.75 15.27
CA THR A 10 22.37 21.64 16.08
C THR A 10 21.50 20.86 17.05
N GLY A 11 20.92 21.54 18.05
CA GLY A 11 19.96 20.92 18.98
C GLY A 11 18.75 20.31 18.27
N VAL A 12 18.26 20.96 17.21
CA VAL A 12 17.12 20.47 16.40
C VAL A 12 17.48 19.17 15.66
N GLU A 13 18.67 19.12 15.06
CA GLU A 13 19.17 17.91 14.39
C GLU A 13 19.37 16.77 15.40
N ALA A 14 19.90 17.06 16.59
CA ALA A 14 20.04 16.08 17.66
C ALA A 14 18.68 15.51 18.10
N SER A 15 17.67 16.38 18.30
CA SER A 15 16.31 15.94 18.62
C SER A 15 15.70 15.08 17.51
N ARG A 16 15.91 15.43 16.23
CA ARG A 16 15.41 14.63 15.10
C ARG A 16 16.08 13.26 15.04
N LEU A 17 17.38 13.18 15.26
CA LEU A 17 18.12 11.92 15.28
C LEU A 17 17.62 11.01 16.43
N MET A 18 17.43 11.57 17.63
CA MET A 18 16.84 10.83 18.75
C MET A 18 15.42 10.33 18.45
N GLN A 19 14.59 11.17 17.83
CA GLN A 19 13.24 10.79 17.45
C GLN A 19 13.24 9.59 16.50
N VAL A 20 14.11 9.60 15.48
CA VAL A 20 14.23 8.50 14.51
C VAL A 20 14.65 7.20 15.21
N GLU A 21 15.61 7.26 16.13
CA GLU A 21 16.07 6.06 16.84
C GLU A 21 15.00 5.50 17.79
N VAL A 22 14.26 6.37 18.49
CA VAL A 22 13.13 5.95 19.34
C VAL A 22 12.00 5.34 18.50
N GLU A 23 11.64 5.97 17.37
CA GLU A 23 10.63 5.46 16.46
C GLU A 23 11.00 4.07 15.92
N LYS A 24 12.27 3.91 15.51
CA LYS A 24 12.82 2.61 15.09
C LYS A 24 12.74 1.58 16.21
N TRP A 25 13.17 1.93 17.42
CA TRP A 25 13.12 1.04 18.59
C TRP A 25 11.69 0.58 18.92
N VAL A 26 10.72 1.50 18.92
CA VAL A 26 9.30 1.17 19.13
C VAL A 26 8.81 0.21 18.05
N ASN A 27 9.09 0.51 16.78
CA ASN A 27 8.64 -0.31 15.66
C ASN A 27 9.22 -1.73 15.71
N GLU A 28 10.51 -1.88 16.01
CA GLU A 28 11.15 -3.20 16.15
C GLU A 28 10.53 -4.02 17.29
N ARG A 29 10.23 -3.36 18.42
CA ARG A 29 9.65 -4.02 19.59
C ARG A 29 8.18 -4.41 19.38
N VAL A 30 7.42 -3.61 18.63
CA VAL A 30 6.03 -3.92 18.24
C VAL A 30 5.98 -5.00 17.16
N ALA A 31 6.93 -4.99 16.21
CA ALA A 31 7.01 -5.97 15.13
C ALA A 31 7.41 -7.37 15.64
N THR A 32 8.06 -7.46 16.79
CA THR A 32 8.42 -8.73 17.43
C THR A 32 7.24 -9.20 18.27
N PRO A 33 6.51 -10.27 17.88
CA PRO A 33 5.32 -10.69 18.60
C PRO A 33 5.72 -11.20 19.98
N SER A 34 5.46 -10.41 21.02
CA SER A 34 5.69 -10.84 22.41
C SER A 34 4.47 -11.62 22.89
N SER A 35 4.61 -12.93 23.07
CA SER A 35 3.59 -13.75 23.72
C SER A 35 3.82 -13.76 25.23
N PHE A 36 3.01 -13.00 25.96
CA PHE A 36 2.97 -13.06 27.41
C PHE A 36 1.52 -13.09 27.87
N LYS A 37 1.26 -13.78 28.99
CA LYS A 37 -0.08 -13.81 29.57
C LYS A 37 -0.36 -12.47 30.22
N LEU A 38 -1.42 -11.80 29.77
CA LEU A 38 -1.91 -10.58 30.40
C LEU A 38 -2.71 -10.92 31.67
N PRO A 39 -2.54 -10.16 32.76
CA PRO A 39 -3.47 -10.19 33.88
C PRO A 39 -4.91 -9.94 33.41
N GLN A 40 -5.89 -10.58 34.05
CA GLN A 40 -7.29 -10.56 33.60
C GLN A 40 -7.85 -9.13 33.46
N ALA A 41 -7.51 -8.21 34.36
CA ALA A 41 -7.93 -6.81 34.27
C ALA A 41 -7.45 -6.10 33.00
N LEU A 42 -6.23 -6.42 32.53
CA LEU A 42 -5.70 -5.88 31.27
C LEU A 42 -6.28 -6.60 30.05
N GLN A 43 -6.56 -7.90 30.18
CA GLN A 43 -7.20 -8.67 29.11
C GLN A 43 -8.59 -8.12 28.78
N VAL A 44 -9.42 -7.83 29.80
CA VAL A 44 -10.75 -7.22 29.61
C VAL A 44 -10.65 -5.89 28.88
N ARG A 45 -9.72 -5.01 29.28
CA ARG A 45 -9.47 -3.73 28.60
C ARG A 45 -9.00 -3.92 27.16
N LEU A 46 -8.12 -4.88 26.92
CA LEU A 46 -7.65 -5.18 25.58
C LEU A 46 -8.79 -5.66 24.68
N ASP A 47 -9.69 -6.48 25.21
CA ASP A 47 -10.84 -7.00 24.47
C ASP A 47 -11.86 -5.88 24.16
N GLU A 48 -12.09 -4.94 25.09
CA GLU A 48 -12.87 -3.71 24.85
C GLU A 48 -12.27 -2.86 23.73
N ILE A 49 -10.95 -2.65 23.74
CA ILE A 49 -10.22 -1.90 22.71
C ILE A 49 -10.32 -2.62 21.37
N LYS A 50 -10.11 -3.94 21.32
CA LYS A 50 -10.23 -4.74 20.10
C LYS A 50 -11.64 -4.66 19.52
N LYS A 51 -12.67 -4.82 20.34
CA LYS A 51 -14.07 -4.70 19.93
C LYS A 51 -14.34 -3.31 19.31
N THR A 52 -13.97 -2.25 20.02
CA THR A 52 -14.15 -0.87 19.53
C THR A 52 -13.38 -0.63 18.23
N PHE A 53 -12.17 -1.16 18.14
CA PHE A 53 -11.34 -1.09 16.94
C PHE A 53 -12.00 -1.82 15.77
N ASP A 54 -12.50 -3.03 15.96
CA ASP A 54 -13.13 -3.82 14.89
C ASP A 54 -14.45 -3.20 14.42
N GLU A 55 -15.28 -2.70 15.34
CA GLU A 55 -16.52 -1.97 15.03
C GLU A 55 -16.27 -0.70 14.20
N ASN A 56 -15.17 -0.01 14.48
CA ASN A 56 -14.79 1.22 13.78
C ASN A 56 -13.74 1.00 12.69
N ARG A 57 -13.33 -0.24 12.45
CA ARG A 57 -12.23 -0.58 11.53
C ARG A 57 -12.50 -0.02 10.15
N SER A 58 -13.72 -0.18 9.66
CA SER A 58 -14.19 0.34 8.37
C SER A 58 -14.14 1.88 8.26
N LYS A 59 -14.19 2.60 9.38
CA LYS A 59 -14.13 4.07 9.48
C LYS A 59 -12.70 4.59 9.72
N LEU A 60 -11.88 3.84 10.47
CA LEU A 60 -10.53 4.24 10.90
C LEU A 60 -9.43 3.81 9.92
N GLY A 61 -9.58 2.64 9.30
CA GLY A 61 -8.70 2.14 8.28
C GLY A 61 -9.56 1.70 7.12
N GLY A 62 -9.59 2.49 6.04
CA GLY A 62 -10.32 2.10 4.83
C GLY A 62 -10.12 0.61 4.57
N SER A 63 -11.23 -0.10 4.32
CA SER A 63 -11.37 -1.56 4.16
C SER A 63 -10.06 -2.32 3.99
N ALA A 64 -9.87 -3.44 4.71
CA ALA A 64 -8.70 -4.31 4.54
C ALA A 64 -8.41 -4.54 3.04
N LEU A 65 -7.12 -4.52 2.69
CA LEU A 65 -6.71 -4.85 1.33
C LEU A 65 -7.13 -6.29 1.03
N PRO A 66 -7.49 -6.61 -0.23
CA PRO A 66 -7.69 -8.00 -0.63
C PRO A 66 -6.43 -8.84 -0.32
N ALA A 67 -6.63 -10.13 -0.06
CA ALA A 67 -5.54 -11.06 0.27
C ALA A 67 -4.54 -11.22 -0.88
N GLU A 68 -5.05 -11.14 -2.12
CA GLU A 68 -4.26 -11.16 -3.34
C GLU A 68 -4.40 -9.84 -4.11
N VAL A 69 -3.43 -9.58 -4.98
CA VAL A 69 -3.45 -8.39 -5.84
C VAL A 69 -4.50 -8.57 -6.94
N MET A 70 -5.48 -7.67 -6.98
CA MET A 70 -6.56 -7.63 -7.95
C MET A 70 -6.32 -6.50 -8.95
N ASN A 71 -5.78 -6.81 -10.14
CA ASN A 71 -5.44 -5.78 -11.14
C ASN A 71 -6.67 -4.97 -11.58
N GLU A 72 -7.86 -5.58 -11.60
CA GLU A 72 -9.14 -4.96 -11.95
C GLU A 72 -9.56 -3.88 -10.95
N ALA A 73 -9.00 -3.92 -9.74
CA ALA A 73 -9.26 -2.93 -8.69
C ALA A 73 -8.32 -1.71 -8.77
N PHE A 74 -7.35 -1.69 -9.70
CA PHE A 74 -6.38 -0.61 -9.81
C PHE A 74 -7.06 0.73 -10.15
N PRO A 75 -6.60 1.85 -9.55
CA PRO A 75 -7.02 3.18 -9.97
C PRO A 75 -6.68 3.44 -11.44
N PRO A 76 -7.52 4.18 -12.19
CA PRO A 76 -7.27 4.44 -13.62
C PRO A 76 -5.93 5.15 -13.87
N CYS A 77 -5.48 6.00 -12.93
CA CYS A 77 -4.18 6.63 -13.01
C CYS A 77 -3.00 5.65 -12.84
N ILE A 78 -3.15 4.63 -12.01
CA ILE A 78 -2.13 3.59 -11.84
C ILE A 78 -2.10 2.67 -13.07
N ASN A 79 -3.26 2.30 -13.59
CA ASN A 79 -3.34 1.53 -14.85
C ASN A 79 -2.65 2.28 -16.00
N TYR A 80 -2.91 3.58 -16.15
CA TYR A 80 -2.21 4.38 -17.14
C TYR A 80 -0.68 4.37 -17.00
N CYS A 81 -0.17 4.43 -15.77
CA CYS A 81 1.27 4.31 -15.51
C CYS A 81 1.80 2.93 -15.89
N LEU A 82 1.10 1.87 -15.48
CA LEU A 82 1.49 0.48 -15.74
C LEU A 82 1.46 0.14 -17.23
N GLU A 83 0.37 0.48 -17.93
CA GLU A 83 0.22 0.29 -19.38
C GLU A 83 1.31 1.05 -20.14
N GLY A 84 1.59 2.30 -19.73
CA GLY A 84 2.68 3.06 -20.31
C GLY A 84 4.03 2.38 -20.12
N LEU A 85 4.30 1.90 -18.91
CA LEU A 85 5.55 1.21 -18.59
C LEU A 85 5.72 -0.07 -19.41
N LEU A 86 4.67 -0.90 -19.50
CA LEU A 86 4.66 -2.13 -20.29
C LEU A 86 4.78 -1.87 -21.80
N ALA A 87 4.25 -0.75 -22.29
CA ALA A 87 4.42 -0.31 -23.67
C ALA A 87 5.81 0.29 -23.95
N GLY A 88 6.74 0.26 -22.99
CA GLY A 88 8.09 0.83 -23.13
C GLY A 88 8.13 2.37 -23.15
N ARG A 89 7.02 3.04 -22.80
CA ARG A 89 6.98 4.50 -22.69
C ARG A 89 7.83 4.94 -21.51
N ARG A 90 8.62 6.00 -21.71
CA ARG A 90 9.34 6.64 -20.61
C ARG A 90 8.35 7.25 -19.62
N ALA A 91 8.23 6.62 -18.46
CA ALA A 91 7.49 7.15 -17.32
C ALA A 91 8.33 8.24 -16.61
N SER A 92 7.69 9.36 -16.29
CA SER A 92 8.25 10.42 -15.46
C SER A 92 8.60 9.90 -14.06
N HIS A 93 9.47 10.63 -13.35
CA HIS A 93 9.83 10.28 -11.97
C HIS A 93 8.59 10.13 -11.06
N MET A 94 7.59 11.02 -11.23
CA MET A 94 6.36 10.94 -10.43
C MET A 94 5.49 9.74 -10.82
N GLU A 95 5.36 9.40 -12.11
CA GLU A 95 4.63 8.20 -12.54
C GLU A 95 5.28 6.93 -11.99
N ARG A 96 6.62 6.82 -12.09
CA ARG A 96 7.38 5.68 -11.55
C ARG A 96 7.18 5.58 -10.03
N PHE A 97 7.40 6.68 -9.30
CA PHE A 97 7.23 6.69 -7.86
C PHE A 97 5.80 6.32 -7.45
N ALA A 98 4.78 6.91 -8.07
CA ALA A 98 3.38 6.63 -7.77
C ALA A 98 3.01 5.16 -8.03
N LEU A 99 3.46 4.59 -9.16
CA LEU A 99 3.23 3.19 -9.50
C LEU A 99 3.93 2.26 -8.49
N THR A 100 5.24 2.40 -8.30
CA THR A 100 6.02 1.51 -7.43
C THR A 100 5.52 1.57 -5.98
N SER A 101 5.36 2.77 -5.43
CA SER A 101 4.88 2.93 -4.04
C SER A 101 3.46 2.39 -3.88
N PHE A 102 2.58 2.50 -4.87
CA PHE A 102 1.27 1.87 -4.82
C PHE A 102 1.36 0.34 -4.81
N LEU A 103 2.10 -0.26 -5.74
CA LEU A 103 2.27 -1.72 -5.87
C LEU A 103 2.87 -2.35 -4.60
N VAL A 104 3.89 -1.71 -4.04
CA VAL A 104 4.50 -2.07 -2.74
C VAL A 104 3.48 -2.04 -1.59
N ASN A 105 2.55 -1.09 -1.59
CA ASN A 105 1.58 -0.94 -0.51
C ASN A 105 0.39 -1.90 -0.64
N ILE A 106 0.04 -2.36 -1.84
CA ILE A 106 -0.97 -3.40 -2.03
C ILE A 106 -0.42 -4.82 -1.90
N GLY A 107 0.89 -4.97 -1.69
CA GLY A 107 1.53 -6.27 -1.43
C GLY A 107 1.94 -7.03 -2.69
N MET A 108 2.15 -6.35 -3.81
CA MET A 108 2.66 -7.02 -5.01
C MET A 108 4.08 -7.60 -4.75
N PRO A 109 4.36 -8.85 -5.16
CA PRO A 109 5.69 -9.44 -5.04
C PRO A 109 6.76 -8.63 -5.76
N LEU A 110 7.96 -8.58 -5.18
CA LEU A 110 9.05 -7.75 -5.69
C LEU A 110 9.48 -8.15 -7.10
N ASP A 111 9.63 -9.45 -7.36
CA ASP A 111 10.05 -9.95 -8.68
C ASP A 111 9.00 -9.63 -9.76
N GLN A 112 7.72 -9.62 -9.41
CA GLN A 112 6.66 -9.18 -10.31
C GLN A 112 6.75 -7.69 -10.62
N MET A 113 7.07 -6.85 -9.62
CA MET A 113 7.27 -5.41 -9.87
C MET A 113 8.49 -5.16 -10.75
N VAL A 114 9.61 -5.86 -10.54
CA VAL A 114 10.82 -5.73 -11.35
C VAL A 114 10.54 -6.09 -12.81
N SER A 115 9.75 -7.15 -13.07
CA SER A 115 9.46 -7.60 -14.43
C SER A 115 8.74 -6.54 -15.28
N PHE A 116 7.93 -5.67 -14.68
CA PHE A 116 7.26 -4.58 -15.39
C PHE A 116 8.20 -3.54 -16.00
N TYR A 117 9.41 -3.39 -15.46
CA TYR A 117 10.38 -2.40 -15.95
C TYR A 117 11.26 -2.91 -17.09
N THR A 118 11.22 -4.22 -17.39
CA THR A 118 12.06 -4.86 -18.42
C THR A 118 11.82 -4.31 -19.83
N SER A 119 10.63 -3.79 -20.10
CA SER A 119 10.24 -3.24 -21.41
C SER A 119 10.76 -1.82 -21.66
N VAL A 120 11.40 -1.18 -20.68
CA VAL A 120 11.88 0.20 -20.82
C VAL A 120 13.33 0.23 -21.30
N THR A 121 13.63 1.14 -22.23
CA THR A 121 14.96 1.24 -22.89
C THR A 121 16.13 1.51 -21.93
N ASP A 122 15.87 2.03 -20.73
CA ASP A 122 16.88 2.38 -19.72
C ASP A 122 16.89 1.39 -18.53
N PHE A 123 16.37 0.18 -18.72
CA PHE A 123 16.26 -0.82 -17.67
C PHE A 123 17.62 -1.35 -17.21
N ASP A 124 17.88 -1.17 -15.91
CA ASP A 124 18.90 -1.88 -15.15
C ASP A 124 18.20 -2.62 -14.02
N GLU A 125 18.30 -3.96 -14.01
CA GLU A 125 17.61 -4.79 -13.02
C GLU A 125 18.10 -4.50 -11.60
N SER A 126 19.41 -4.37 -11.41
CA SER A 126 20.02 -4.17 -10.10
C SER A 126 19.58 -2.84 -9.48
N LEU A 127 19.57 -1.78 -10.28
CA LEU A 127 19.13 -0.46 -9.88
C LEU A 127 17.62 -0.42 -9.63
N THR A 128 16.83 -1.03 -10.51
CA THR A 128 15.37 -1.08 -10.37
C THR A 128 14.97 -1.84 -9.11
N ARG A 129 15.58 -3.01 -8.87
CA ARG A 129 15.38 -3.80 -7.65
C ARG A 129 15.72 -2.98 -6.42
N TYR A 130 16.87 -2.32 -6.41
CA TYR A 130 17.27 -1.46 -5.30
C TYR A 130 16.27 -0.32 -5.04
N GLN A 131 15.76 0.33 -6.09
CA GLN A 131 14.75 1.39 -5.96
C GLN A 131 13.46 0.88 -5.34
N ILE A 132 12.97 -0.29 -5.78
CA ILE A 132 11.78 -0.92 -5.24
C ILE A 132 11.99 -1.31 -3.78
N GLU A 133 13.12 -1.93 -3.43
CA GLU A 133 13.47 -2.30 -2.06
C GLU A 133 13.55 -1.07 -1.13
N HIS A 134 14.10 0.04 -1.62
CA HIS A 134 14.16 1.28 -0.87
C HIS A 134 12.76 1.85 -0.62
N ILE A 135 11.89 1.87 -1.65
CA ILE A 135 10.49 2.30 -1.51
C ILE A 135 9.72 1.40 -0.53
N ALA A 136 10.02 0.10 -0.53
CA ALA A 136 9.45 -0.89 0.38
C ALA A 136 9.95 -0.79 1.82
N GLY A 137 10.97 0.04 2.11
CA GLY A 137 11.58 0.14 3.43
C GLY A 137 12.48 -1.06 3.78
N MET A 138 12.91 -1.83 2.78
CA MET A 138 13.85 -2.96 2.96
C MET A 138 15.31 -2.49 2.98
N LYS A 139 15.60 -1.30 2.45
CA LYS A 139 16.93 -0.67 2.38
C LYS A 139 16.89 0.77 2.92
N GLY A 140 18.07 1.34 3.16
CA GLY A 140 18.22 2.72 3.64
C GLY A 140 17.65 2.93 5.04
N ASN A 141 16.91 4.04 5.24
CA ASN A 141 16.29 4.41 6.53
C ASN A 141 15.09 3.53 6.94
N ARG A 142 14.87 2.41 6.23
CA ARG A 142 13.78 1.45 6.48
C ARG A 142 12.37 2.06 6.47
N THR A 143 12.23 3.22 5.83
CA THR A 143 10.95 3.92 5.70
C THR A 143 10.17 3.32 4.53
N LYS A 144 9.01 2.73 4.81
CA LYS A 144 8.08 2.30 3.76
C LYS A 144 7.35 3.52 3.21
N TYR A 145 7.60 3.88 1.96
CA TYR A 145 6.97 5.02 1.33
C TYR A 145 5.54 4.69 0.93
N THR A 146 4.65 5.66 1.08
CA THR A 146 3.25 5.57 0.64
C THR A 146 3.07 6.31 -0.67
N PRO A 147 2.13 5.87 -1.54
CA PRO A 147 1.87 6.58 -2.78
C PRO A 147 1.32 7.98 -2.51
N PRO A 148 1.58 8.96 -3.40
CA PRO A 148 1.06 10.31 -3.22
C PRO A 148 -0.47 10.34 -3.19
N THR A 149 -1.03 11.33 -2.49
CA THR A 149 -2.48 11.56 -2.44
C THR A 149 -3.05 11.84 -3.84
N CYS A 150 -4.36 11.65 -4.04
CA CYS A 150 -5.00 11.97 -5.31
C CYS A 150 -4.79 13.45 -5.71
N ASN A 151 -4.72 14.36 -4.74
CA ASN A 151 -4.48 15.78 -4.99
C ASN A 151 -3.04 16.02 -5.51
N THR A 152 -2.05 15.37 -4.90
CA THR A 152 -0.66 15.40 -5.36
C THR A 152 -0.54 14.81 -6.77
N LEU A 153 -1.14 13.64 -7.02
CA LEU A 153 -1.13 13.02 -8.35
C LEU A 153 -1.78 13.90 -9.42
N ARG A 154 -2.83 14.65 -9.07
CA ARG A 154 -3.47 15.61 -9.99
C ARG A 154 -2.54 16.78 -10.31
N THR A 155 -1.89 17.33 -9.28
CA THR A 155 -0.94 18.45 -9.42
C THR A 155 0.22 18.09 -10.35
N HIS A 156 0.71 16.84 -10.26
CA HIS A 156 1.79 16.35 -11.13
C HIS A 156 1.31 15.71 -12.44
N GLY A 157 0.02 15.83 -12.80
CA GLY A 157 -0.50 15.34 -14.08
C GLY A 157 -0.58 13.82 -14.23
N VAL A 158 -0.44 13.06 -13.14
CA VAL A 158 -0.52 11.58 -13.13
C VAL A 158 -1.98 11.09 -13.16
N CYS A 159 -2.92 11.88 -12.61
CA CYS A 159 -4.32 11.51 -12.59
C CYS A 159 -4.93 11.57 -14.01
N ARG A 160 -5.18 10.40 -14.63
CA ARG A 160 -5.82 10.23 -15.94
C ARG A 160 -7.13 9.44 -15.82
N ASN A 161 -8.10 9.76 -16.69
CA ASN A 161 -9.37 9.04 -16.84
C ASN A 161 -10.11 8.77 -15.51
N PRO A 162 -10.41 9.80 -14.69
CA PRO A 162 -11.06 9.60 -13.39
C PRO A 162 -12.47 9.02 -13.56
N ASP A 163 -12.78 7.98 -12.80
CA ASP A 163 -14.10 7.34 -12.79
C ASP A 163 -14.99 7.82 -11.61
N SER A 164 -16.14 7.18 -11.42
CA SER A 164 -17.06 7.50 -10.33
C SER A 164 -16.47 7.21 -8.93
N VAL A 165 -15.59 6.21 -8.80
CA VAL A 165 -14.92 5.87 -7.55
C VAL A 165 -13.90 6.95 -7.19
N CYS A 166 -13.16 7.49 -8.18
CA CYS A 166 -12.22 8.60 -8.00
C CYS A 166 -12.87 9.83 -7.33
N LYS A 167 -14.16 10.10 -7.58
CA LYS A 167 -14.87 11.25 -6.98
C LYS A 167 -15.13 11.10 -5.48
N SER A 168 -15.03 9.88 -4.95
CA SER A 168 -15.41 9.54 -3.57
C SER A 168 -14.22 9.23 -2.66
N VAL A 169 -12.99 9.41 -3.15
CA VAL A 169 -11.76 9.01 -2.45
C VAL A 169 -10.68 10.07 -2.62
N VAL A 170 -9.81 10.19 -1.62
CA VAL A 170 -8.70 11.17 -1.60
C VAL A 170 -7.32 10.53 -1.77
N HIS A 171 -7.27 9.19 -1.85
CA HIS A 171 -6.02 8.43 -1.90
C HIS A 171 -6.14 7.19 -2.82
N PRO A 172 -5.09 6.85 -3.61
CA PRO A 172 -5.10 5.67 -4.49
C PRO A 172 -5.34 4.35 -3.76
N LEU A 173 -4.77 4.17 -2.57
CA LEU A 173 -5.04 2.97 -1.74
C LEU A 173 -6.51 2.90 -1.29
N SER A 174 -7.15 4.04 -1.02
CA SER A 174 -8.57 4.09 -0.67
C SER A 174 -9.45 3.75 -1.86
N TYR A 175 -9.06 4.18 -3.07
CA TYR A 175 -9.70 3.74 -4.32
C TYR A 175 -9.63 2.22 -4.42
N TYR A 176 -8.42 1.65 -4.33
CA TYR A 176 -8.19 0.23 -4.56
C TYR A 176 -9.03 -0.64 -3.62
N ARG A 177 -9.02 -0.32 -2.33
CA ARG A 177 -9.86 -1.00 -1.32
C ARG A 177 -11.35 -0.92 -1.63
N LYS A 178 -11.83 0.26 -2.04
CA LYS A 178 -13.24 0.47 -2.37
C LYS A 178 -13.62 -0.33 -3.63
N LYS A 179 -12.78 -0.31 -4.67
CA LYS A 179 -13.02 -1.03 -5.92
C LYS A 179 -12.96 -2.55 -5.73
N ALA A 180 -11.95 -3.06 -5.02
CA ALA A 180 -11.83 -4.48 -4.68
C ALA A 180 -13.06 -5.00 -3.94
N ARG A 181 -13.56 -4.25 -2.94
CA ARG A 181 -14.79 -4.61 -2.22
C ARG A 181 -16.02 -4.67 -3.13
N LEU A 182 -16.15 -3.73 -4.07
CA LEU A 182 -17.27 -3.74 -5.02
C LEU A 182 -17.22 -4.95 -5.96
N ILE A 183 -16.01 -5.38 -6.34
CA ILE A 183 -15.80 -6.57 -7.17
C ILE A 183 -16.18 -7.82 -6.38
N LEU A 184 -15.59 -8.03 -5.20
CA LEU A 184 -15.86 -9.20 -4.36
C LEU A 184 -17.35 -9.34 -4.02
N LYS A 185 -18.03 -8.25 -3.65
CA LYS A 185 -19.49 -8.28 -3.41
C LYS A 185 -20.31 -8.68 -4.64
N ARG A 186 -19.85 -8.28 -5.83
CA ARG A 186 -20.52 -8.63 -7.08
C ARG A 186 -20.31 -10.11 -7.40
N GLU A 187 -19.13 -10.65 -7.10
CA GLU A 187 -18.82 -12.07 -7.27
C GLU A 187 -19.64 -12.93 -6.30
N GLU A 188 -19.73 -12.53 -5.02
CA GLU A 188 -20.59 -13.19 -4.02
C GLU A 188 -22.08 -13.21 -4.42
N GLY A 189 -22.58 -12.11 -5.01
CA GLY A 189 -23.96 -12.04 -5.49
C GLY A 189 -24.22 -12.96 -6.68
N LYS A 190 -23.26 -13.06 -7.61
CA LYS A 190 -23.35 -13.95 -8.78
C LYS A 190 -23.32 -15.43 -8.39
N THR A 191 -22.44 -15.82 -7.47
CA THR A 191 -22.37 -17.21 -7.01
C THR A 191 -23.62 -17.63 -6.24
N ALA A 192 -24.25 -16.70 -5.52
CA ALA A 192 -25.55 -16.95 -4.89
C ALA A 192 -26.68 -17.15 -5.93
N GLU A 193 -26.77 -16.30 -6.95
CA GLU A 193 -27.75 -16.42 -8.05
C GLU A 193 -27.53 -17.71 -8.87
N GLU A 194 -26.28 -18.06 -9.17
CA GLU A 194 -25.95 -19.30 -9.90
C GLU A 194 -26.29 -20.55 -9.08
N ALA A 195 -26.00 -20.57 -7.78
CA ALA A 195 -26.36 -21.68 -6.89
C ALA A 195 -27.89 -21.85 -6.73
N GLU A 196 -28.65 -20.75 -6.72
CA GLU A 196 -30.11 -20.79 -6.66
C GLU A 196 -30.71 -21.32 -7.97
N SER A 197 -30.15 -20.94 -9.13
CA SER A 197 -30.58 -21.43 -10.44
C SER A 197 -30.30 -22.93 -10.68
N LEU A 198 -29.19 -23.45 -10.15
CA LEU A 198 -28.82 -24.86 -10.22
C LEU A 198 -29.73 -25.74 -9.35
N ASN A 199 -30.13 -25.24 -8.17
CA ASN A 199 -31.04 -25.96 -7.28
C ASN A 199 -32.46 -26.06 -7.87
N THR A 200 -32.95 -25.01 -8.54
CA THR A 200 -34.26 -25.05 -9.23
C THR A 200 -34.29 -25.97 -10.46
N ALA A 201 -33.14 -26.27 -11.06
CA ALA A 201 -33.04 -27.17 -12.22
C ALA A 201 -32.94 -28.66 -11.84
N THR A 202 -32.74 -28.98 -10.56
CA THR A 202 -32.67 -30.36 -10.04
C THR A 202 -33.96 -30.83 -9.35
N GLU A 203 -34.99 -29.97 -9.25
CA GLU A 203 -36.29 -30.28 -8.65
C GLU A 203 -37.43 -30.51 -9.69
N GLU A 204 -37.12 -30.50 -10.99
CA GLU A 204 -37.99 -30.94 -12.09
C GLU A 204 -37.52 -32.27 -12.70
#